data_AF-A0A848UYR9-F1
#
_entry.id   AF-A0A848UYR9-F1
#
_cell.length_a   1.000
_cell.length_b   1.000
_cell.length_c   1.000
_cell.angle_alpha   90.00
_cell.angle_beta   90.00
_cell.angle_gamma   90.00
#
_symmetry.space_group_name_H-M   'P 1'
#
loop_
_entity.id
_entity.type
_entity.pdbx_description
1 polymer ?
#
loop_
_entity_poly.entity_id
_entity_poly.type
_entity_poly.pdbx_seq_one_letter_code
_entity_poly.pdbx_strand_id
1 'polypeptide(L)'
;DNDQMKFGIALKNVGPPMRFEGDGLSVTANIPSSGNTLTVNQRSEKYELPSLVNIGFSYDFLISESMRLTTNGQFTSNSFTNDQFGAGLEFAFNEMFVLRGGYAWESNITDPETRQTAFTGPGAGLTVQFPAGANETIIGLDYSYRTTNPFNGVHAIGVHVLL
;
A
#
# COMPACT_ATOMS: atom_id res chain seq x y z
N ASP A 1 17.92 -27.46 8.49
CA ASP A 1 16.57 -26.89 8.48
C ASP A 1 16.64 -25.44 8.02
N ASN A 2 16.35 -25.20 6.74
CA ASN A 2 16.32 -23.86 6.14
C ASN A 2 14.85 -23.42 6.05
N ASP A 3 14.37 -22.69 7.05
CA ASP A 3 13.04 -22.08 7.04
C ASP A 3 13.06 -20.86 6.11
N GLN A 4 12.87 -21.14 4.82
CA GLN A 4 12.81 -20.14 3.74
C GLN A 4 11.37 -19.77 3.39
N MET A 5 10.39 -20.34 4.09
CA MET A 5 8.97 -20.07 3.91
C MET A 5 8.52 -19.01 4.91
N LYS A 6 7.84 -17.98 4.44
CA LYS A 6 7.20 -16.97 5.29
C LYS A 6 5.71 -16.94 4.98
N PHE A 7 4.91 -16.92 6.03
CA PHE A 7 3.46 -16.79 5.95
C PHE A 7 3.00 -15.73 6.94
N GLY A 8 2.09 -14.86 6.51
CA GLY A 8 1.57 -13.79 7.35
C GLY A 8 0.13 -13.47 7.02
N ILE A 9 -0.65 -13.16 8.06
CA ILE A 9 -2.00 -12.63 7.94
C ILE A 9 -2.05 -11.30 8.68
N ALA A 10 -2.60 -10.27 8.05
CA ALA A 10 -2.78 -8.96 8.65
C ALA A 10 -4.21 -8.47 8.43
N LEU A 11 -4.87 -8.12 9.54
CA LEU A 11 -6.17 -7.44 9.56
C LEU A 11 -5.93 -5.95 9.81
N LYS A 12 -6.45 -5.09 8.93
CA LYS A 12 -6.33 -3.64 9.06
C LYS A 12 -7.70 -3.00 9.17
N ASN A 13 -7.74 -1.83 9.82
CA ASN A 13 -8.93 -0.99 9.98
C ASN A 13 -10.10 -1.65 10.73
N VAL A 14 -9.79 -2.59 11.63
CA VAL A 14 -10.78 -3.20 12.51
C VAL A 14 -10.98 -2.29 13.73
N GLY A 15 -12.15 -1.68 13.86
CA GLY A 15 -12.42 -0.75 14.96
C GLY A 15 -13.85 -0.21 14.97
N PRO A 16 -14.22 0.53 16.04
CA PRO A 16 -15.53 1.17 16.14
C PRO A 16 -15.70 2.23 15.04
N PRO A 17 -16.94 2.56 14.67
CA PRO A 17 -17.22 3.56 13.65
C PRO A 17 -16.68 4.94 14.07
N MET A 18 -16.14 5.66 13.10
CA MET A 18 -15.62 7.00 13.26
C MET A 18 -16.71 8.05 13.01
N ARG A 19 -16.49 9.26 13.50
CA ARG A 19 -17.36 10.40 13.27
C ARG A 19 -16.50 11.64 13.06
N PHE A 20 -16.84 12.45 12.04
CA PHE A 20 -16.17 13.72 11.80
C PHE A 20 -16.53 14.73 12.89
N GLU A 21 -15.55 15.47 13.40
CA GLU A 21 -15.74 16.52 14.40
C GLU A 21 -14.94 17.75 13.97
N GLY A 22 -15.47 18.95 14.26
CA GLY A 22 -14.82 20.20 13.94
C GLY A 22 -15.80 21.35 13.71
N ASP A 23 -15.26 22.56 13.68
CA ASP A 23 -16.02 23.82 13.54
C ASP A 23 -16.77 23.93 12.20
N GLY A 24 -16.39 23.14 11.20
CA GLY A 24 -17.14 23.04 9.94
C GLY A 24 -18.56 22.46 10.08
N LEU A 25 -18.91 21.90 11.25
CA LEU A 25 -20.25 21.42 11.60
C LEU A 25 -21.04 22.42 12.47
N SER A 26 -20.44 23.55 12.86
CA SER A 26 -21.08 24.63 13.60
C SER A 26 -21.76 25.60 12.63
N VAL A 27 -23.09 25.68 12.67
CA VAL A 27 -23.89 26.60 11.88
C VAL A 27 -24.53 27.62 12.82
N THR A 28 -24.42 28.91 12.50
CA THR A 28 -25.14 29.94 13.25
C THR A 28 -26.59 29.98 12.78
N ALA A 29 -27.52 29.57 13.65
CA ALA A 29 -28.95 29.62 13.40
C ALA A 29 -29.58 30.83 14.09
N ASN A 30 -30.42 31.58 13.38
CA ASN A 30 -31.21 32.66 13.95
C ASN A 30 -32.52 32.13 14.49
N ILE A 31 -32.85 32.43 15.75
CA ILE A 31 -34.12 32.02 16.36
C ILE A 31 -35.23 33.01 15.93
N PRO A 32 -36.25 32.58 15.15
CA PRO A 32 -37.27 33.47 14.59
C PRO A 32 -38.09 34.23 15.63
N SER A 33 -38.15 33.73 16.87
CA SER A 33 -38.96 34.31 17.96
C SER A 33 -38.24 35.36 18.82
N SER A 34 -36.91 35.48 18.76
CA SER A 34 -36.14 36.37 19.64
C SER A 34 -35.02 37.15 18.96
N GLY A 35 -34.72 36.90 17.68
CA GLY A 35 -33.67 37.61 16.94
C GLY A 35 -32.23 37.27 17.38
N ASN A 36 -32.07 36.32 18.30
CA ASN A 36 -30.76 35.87 18.78
C ASN A 36 -30.13 34.85 17.82
N THR A 37 -28.84 35.03 17.57
CA THR A 37 -27.97 34.08 16.85
C THR A 37 -27.48 32.99 17.83
N LEU A 38 -27.72 31.73 17.50
CA LEU A 38 -27.24 30.58 18.27
C LEU A 38 -26.30 29.73 17.40
N THR A 39 -25.12 29.37 17.91
CA THR A 39 -24.26 28.39 17.26
C THR A 39 -24.81 26.99 17.51
N VAL A 40 -25.27 26.33 16.45
CA VAL A 40 -25.81 24.96 16.49
C VAL A 40 -24.80 24.02 15.84
N ASN A 41 -24.43 22.96 16.55
CA ASN A 41 -23.61 21.89 15.99
C ASN A 41 -24.49 20.85 15.29
N GLN A 42 -24.29 20.68 13.98
CA GLN A 42 -24.89 19.59 13.22
C GLN A 42 -24.13 18.30 13.53
N ARG A 43 -24.84 17.29 14.04
CA ARG A 43 -24.24 15.97 14.33
C ARG A 43 -23.92 15.28 13.00
N SER A 44 -22.66 14.94 12.80
CA SER A 44 -22.20 14.12 11.68
C SER A 44 -22.62 12.66 11.86
N GLU A 45 -22.90 12.00 10.75
CA GLU A 45 -23.20 10.57 10.73
C GLU A 45 -21.96 9.73 11.03
N LYS A 46 -22.21 8.54 11.59
CA LYS A 46 -21.15 7.56 11.84
C LYS A 46 -20.76 6.90 10.52
N TYR A 47 -19.46 6.69 10.32
CA TYR A 47 -18.96 5.94 9.17
C TYR A 47 -17.93 4.89 9.61
N GLU A 48 -17.94 3.76 8.93
CA GLU A 48 -17.01 2.66 9.18
C GLU A 48 -15.80 2.76 8.24
N LEU A 49 -14.61 2.44 8.75
CA LEU A 49 -13.44 2.33 7.90
C LEU A 49 -13.49 0.99 7.12
N PRO A 50 -13.12 0.98 5.83
CA PRO A 50 -12.95 -0.25 5.06
C PRO A 50 -12.02 -1.24 5.75
N SER A 51 -12.57 -2.34 6.26
CA SER A 51 -11.80 -3.43 6.83
C SER A 51 -11.08 -4.18 5.71
N LEU A 52 -9.78 -4.43 5.91
CA LEU A 52 -8.89 -5.07 4.94
C LEU A 52 -8.28 -6.33 5.55
N VAL A 53 -8.36 -7.44 4.82
CA VAL A 53 -7.69 -8.69 5.16
C VAL A 53 -6.58 -8.93 4.16
N ASN A 54 -5.34 -9.06 4.63
CA ASN A 54 -4.19 -9.38 3.79
C ASN A 54 -3.61 -10.72 4.22
N ILE A 55 -3.45 -11.64 3.27
CA ILE A 55 -2.81 -12.93 3.46
C ILE A 55 -1.61 -12.95 2.52
N GLY A 56 -0.42 -13.19 3.07
CA GLY A 56 0.83 -13.18 2.32
C GLY A 56 1.59 -14.49 2.51
N PHE A 57 2.17 -14.98 1.43
CA PHE A 57 3.07 -16.12 1.39
C PHE A 57 4.33 -15.75 0.62
N SER A 58 5.51 -16.11 1.09
CA SER A 58 6.74 -15.95 0.33
C SER A 58 7.72 -17.09 0.56
N TYR A 59 8.58 -17.31 -0.43
CA TYR A 59 9.65 -18.28 -0.39
C TYR A 59 10.97 -17.66 -0.84
N ASP A 60 12.02 -17.82 -0.04
CA ASP A 60 13.35 -17.27 -0.32
C ASP A 60 14.29 -18.36 -0.85
N PHE A 61 14.53 -18.40 -2.15
CA PHE A 61 15.55 -19.26 -2.76
C PHE A 61 16.95 -18.65 -2.57
N LEU A 62 17.75 -19.23 -1.68
CA LEU A 62 19.17 -18.90 -1.52
C LEU A 62 19.99 -19.66 -2.58
N ILE A 63 20.40 -18.96 -3.64
CA ILE A 63 21.20 -19.56 -4.73
C ILE A 63 22.69 -19.58 -4.34
N SER A 64 23.17 -18.54 -3.66
CA SER A 64 24.54 -18.41 -3.16
C SER A 64 24.58 -17.40 -2.00
N GLU A 65 25.72 -17.26 -1.31
CA GLU A 65 25.87 -16.26 -0.24
C GLU A 65 25.57 -14.82 -0.72
N SER A 66 25.87 -14.53 -1.99
CA SER A 66 25.62 -13.22 -2.60
C SER A 66 24.35 -13.16 -3.46
N MET A 67 23.56 -14.23 -3.59
CA MET A 67 22.40 -14.27 -4.51
C MET A 67 21.17 -14.85 -3.83
N ARG A 68 20.11 -14.04 -3.72
CA ARG A 68 18.81 -14.44 -3.19
C ARG A 68 17.71 -14.13 -4.21
N LEU A 69 16.85 -15.11 -4.44
CA LEU A 69 15.64 -14.96 -5.22
C LEU A 69 14.43 -15.21 -4.31
N THR A 70 13.61 -14.20 -4.09
CA THR A 70 12.40 -14.31 -3.28
C THR A 70 11.19 -14.28 -4.19
N THR A 71 10.29 -15.25 -4.05
CA THR A 71 8.97 -15.22 -4.68
C THR A 71 7.90 -14.97 -3.63
N ASN A 72 6.85 -14.25 -3.98
CA ASN A 72 5.73 -14.00 -3.09
C ASN A 72 4.39 -14.09 -3.81
N GLY A 73 3.38 -14.46 -3.03
CA GLY A 73 1.97 -14.40 -3.37
C GLY A 73 1.23 -13.66 -2.28
N GLN A 74 0.33 -12.76 -2.65
CA GLN A 74 -0.51 -12.02 -1.72
C GLN A 74 -1.96 -12.10 -2.15
N PHE A 75 -2.84 -12.19 -1.17
CA PHE A 75 -4.28 -12.08 -1.33
C PHE A 75 -4.77 -10.96 -0.43
N THR A 76 -5.41 -9.96 -1.02
CA THR A 76 -5.98 -8.82 -0.30
C THR A 76 -7.47 -8.79 -0.56
N SER A 77 -8.26 -9.00 0.49
CA SER A 77 -9.71 -8.81 0.46
C SER A 77 -10.08 -7.51 1.15
N ASN A 78 -11.00 -6.78 0.54
CA ASN A 78 -11.48 -5.49 1.02
C ASN A 78 -13.00 -5.53 1.14
N SER A 79 -13.54 -4.93 2.20
CA SER A 79 -14.99 -4.93 2.45
C SER A 79 -15.80 -4.13 1.40
N PHE A 80 -15.15 -3.24 0.65
CA PHE A 80 -15.82 -2.37 -0.33
C PHE A 80 -15.30 -2.51 -1.77
N THR A 81 -14.21 -3.24 -1.98
CA THR A 81 -13.64 -3.45 -3.32
C THR A 81 -13.50 -4.92 -3.65
N ASN A 82 -13.25 -5.22 -4.93
CA ASN A 82 -12.95 -6.59 -5.36
C ASN A 82 -11.71 -7.14 -4.65
N ASP A 83 -11.66 -8.47 -4.57
CA ASP A 83 -10.49 -9.19 -4.08
C ASP A 83 -9.32 -9.08 -5.06
N GLN A 84 -8.13 -8.86 -4.52
CA GLN A 84 -6.88 -8.70 -5.27
C GLN A 84 -5.93 -9.86 -4.98
N PHE A 85 -5.34 -10.41 -6.04
CA PHE A 85 -4.29 -11.42 -5.98
C PHE A 85 -3.01 -10.81 -6.56
N GLY A 86 -1.96 -10.72 -5.75
CA GLY A 86 -0.65 -10.29 -6.19
C GLY A 86 0.33 -11.44 -6.27
N ALA A 87 1.20 -11.40 -7.26
CA ALA A 87 2.38 -12.23 -7.35
C ALA A 87 3.61 -11.35 -7.58
N GLY A 88 4.71 -11.67 -6.93
CA GLY A 88 5.94 -10.90 -6.99
C GLY A 88 7.18 -11.77 -6.97
N LEU A 89 8.25 -11.20 -7.52
CA LEU A 89 9.56 -11.78 -7.57
C LEU A 89 10.59 -10.69 -7.25
N GLU A 90 11.50 -11.00 -6.36
CA GLU A 90 12.61 -10.15 -5.97
C GLU A 90 13.92 -10.91 -6.18
N PHE A 91 14.85 -10.31 -6.89
CA PHE A 91 16.20 -10.81 -7.07
C PHE A 91 17.18 -9.85 -6.43
N ALA A 92 17.92 -10.31 -5.42
CA ALA A 92 18.92 -9.55 -4.68
C ALA A 92 20.33 -10.11 -4.95
N PHE A 93 21.23 -9.24 -5.39
CA PHE A 93 22.66 -9.51 -5.56
C PHE A 93 23.48 -8.71 -4.55
N ASN A 94 24.17 -9.42 -3.66
CA ASN A 94 25.00 -8.93 -2.57
C ASN A 94 24.30 -7.92 -1.65
N GLU A 95 22.96 -7.95 -1.63
CA GLU A 95 22.06 -6.94 -1.06
C GLU A 95 22.25 -5.51 -1.59
N MET A 96 23.30 -5.23 -2.36
CA MET A 96 23.56 -3.94 -2.99
C MET A 96 22.62 -3.66 -4.17
N PHE A 97 22.30 -4.70 -4.95
CA PHE A 97 21.42 -4.57 -6.11
C PHE A 97 20.19 -5.42 -5.91
N VAL A 98 19.02 -4.79 -5.85
CA VAL A 98 17.76 -5.52 -5.70
C VAL A 98 16.83 -5.14 -6.86
N LEU A 99 16.49 -6.12 -7.68
CA LEU A 99 15.51 -5.98 -8.74
C LEU A 99 14.20 -6.63 -8.29
N ARG A 100 13.10 -5.89 -8.44
CA ARG A 100 11.76 -6.34 -8.06
C ARG A 100 10.85 -6.29 -9.26
N GLY A 101 10.02 -7.32 -9.40
CA GLY A 101 8.95 -7.39 -10.39
C GLY A 101 7.70 -7.93 -9.74
N GLY A 102 6.54 -7.44 -10.14
CA GLY A 102 5.29 -7.95 -9.60
C GLY A 102 4.09 -7.57 -10.44
N TYR A 103 3.01 -8.30 -10.23
CA TYR A 103 1.73 -8.06 -10.87
C TYR A 103 0.62 -8.25 -9.84
N ALA A 104 -0.31 -7.30 -9.81
CA ALA A 104 -1.53 -7.38 -9.03
C ALA A 104 -2.69 -7.60 -9.99
N TRP A 105 -3.40 -8.70 -9.79
CA TRP A 105 -4.59 -9.09 -10.52
C TRP A 105 -5.82 -8.84 -9.65
N GLU A 106 -6.89 -8.36 -10.27
CA GLU A 106 -8.21 -8.17 -9.66
C GLU A 106 -9.27 -8.70 -10.62
N SER A 107 -10.42 -9.12 -10.10
CA SER A 107 -11.57 -9.45 -10.94
C SER A 107 -11.93 -8.26 -11.83
N ASN A 108 -12.11 -8.51 -13.13
CA ASN A 108 -12.44 -7.51 -14.15
C ASN A 108 -11.38 -6.43 -14.40
N ILE A 109 -10.11 -6.66 -14.08
CA ILE A 109 -9.01 -5.71 -14.30
C ILE A 109 -8.84 -5.23 -15.77
N THR A 110 -9.36 -5.99 -16.73
CA THR A 110 -9.33 -5.65 -18.18
C THR A 110 -10.56 -4.89 -18.66
N ASP A 111 -11.62 -4.80 -17.87
CA ASP A 111 -12.86 -4.13 -18.24
C ASP A 111 -12.86 -2.68 -17.70
N PRO A 112 -12.81 -1.66 -18.57
CA PRO A 112 -12.78 -0.27 -18.15
C PRO A 112 -14.00 0.19 -17.34
N GLU A 113 -15.16 -0.46 -17.51
CA GLU A 113 -16.41 -0.03 -16.87
C GLU A 113 -16.59 -0.61 -15.46
N THR A 114 -16.03 -1.80 -15.20
CA THR A 114 -16.23 -2.52 -13.94
C THR A 114 -14.98 -2.58 -13.05
N ARG A 115 -13.84 -2.13 -13.56
CA ARG A 115 -12.56 -2.07 -12.83
C ARG A 115 -12.59 -1.02 -11.71
N GLN A 116 -12.11 -1.43 -10.54
CA GLN A 116 -12.02 -0.55 -9.36
C GLN A 116 -10.60 -0.07 -9.05
N THR A 117 -9.59 -0.54 -9.80
CA THR A 117 -8.16 -0.18 -9.62
C THR A 117 -7.57 0.53 -10.83
N ALA A 118 -6.76 1.57 -10.61
CA ALA A 118 -6.00 2.24 -11.67
C ALA A 118 -4.77 1.43 -12.14
N PHE A 119 -4.31 0.46 -11.35
CA PHE A 119 -3.12 -0.35 -11.62
C PHE A 119 -3.51 -1.62 -12.37
N THR A 120 -3.28 -1.64 -13.69
CA THR A 120 -3.71 -2.75 -14.58
C THR A 120 -2.57 -3.57 -15.13
N GLY A 121 -1.33 -3.15 -14.89
CA GLY A 121 -0.17 -3.79 -15.51
C GLY A 121 0.90 -4.17 -14.50
N PRO A 122 1.98 -4.80 -14.98
CA PRO A 122 3.10 -5.16 -14.15
C PRO A 122 3.78 -3.91 -13.60
N GLY A 123 4.37 -4.09 -12.41
CA GLY A 123 5.28 -3.16 -11.77
C GLY A 123 6.68 -3.74 -11.76
N ALA A 124 7.67 -2.86 -11.89
CA ALA A 124 9.07 -3.19 -11.72
C ALA A 124 9.74 -2.14 -10.84
N GLY A 125 10.76 -2.56 -10.09
CA GLY A 125 11.54 -1.67 -9.26
C GLY A 125 12.99 -2.10 -9.20
N LEU A 126 13.86 -1.13 -9.01
CA LEU A 126 15.29 -1.31 -8.83
C LEU A 126 15.72 -0.55 -7.58
N THR A 127 16.46 -1.22 -6.73
CA THR A 127 17.17 -0.60 -5.61
C THR A 127 18.65 -0.77 -5.81
N VAL A 128 19.38 0.32 -5.63
CA VAL A 128 20.84 0.32 -5.57
C VAL A 128 21.26 0.87 -4.22
N GLN A 129 22.02 0.08 -3.48
CA GLN A 129 22.54 0.42 -2.17
C GLN A 129 24.06 0.54 -2.23
N PHE A 130 24.58 1.59 -1.63
CA PHE A 130 26.01 1.84 -1.54
C PHE A 130 26.41 2.13 -0.09
N PRO A 131 27.53 1.54 0.38
CA PRO A 131 28.06 1.84 1.70
C PRO A 131 28.60 3.27 1.71
N ALA A 132 28.12 4.08 2.64
CA ALA A 132 28.46 5.48 2.80
C ALA A 132 29.21 5.70 4.13
N GLY A 133 30.53 5.52 4.10
CA GLY A 133 31.42 5.88 5.21
C GLY A 133 31.91 4.70 6.06
N ALA A 134 32.61 5.02 7.15
CA ALA A 134 33.32 4.05 7.99
C ALA A 134 32.44 3.31 9.01
N ASN A 135 31.19 3.73 9.21
CA ASN A 135 30.29 3.23 10.25
C ASN A 135 29.22 2.27 9.71
N GLU A 136 29.51 1.47 8.69
CA GLU A 136 28.56 0.52 8.08
C GLU A 136 27.23 1.12 7.58
N THR A 137 27.14 2.46 7.53
CA THR A 137 25.97 3.17 7.02
C THR A 137 25.76 2.85 5.55
N ILE A 138 24.54 2.48 5.17
CA ILE A 138 24.17 2.18 3.79
C ILE A 138 23.15 3.22 3.34
N ILE A 139 23.40 3.84 2.18
CA ILE A 139 22.44 4.70 1.50
C ILE A 139 21.87 3.91 0.32
N GLY A 140 20.55 3.82 0.28
CA GLY A 140 19.80 3.16 -0.78
C GLY A 140 18.99 4.14 -1.62
N LEU A 141 19.06 3.95 -2.94
CA LEU A 141 18.20 4.62 -3.92
C LEU A 141 17.22 3.61 -4.47
N ASP A 142 15.93 3.90 -4.34
CA ASP A 142 14.84 3.09 -4.87
C ASP A 142 14.20 3.80 -6.05
N TYR A 143 14.01 3.08 -7.14
CA TYR A 143 13.22 3.52 -8.27
C TYR A 143 12.19 2.45 -8.60
N SER A 144 10.93 2.84 -8.77
CA SER A 144 9.89 1.92 -9.20
C SER A 144 8.99 2.54 -10.25
N TYR A 145 8.53 1.68 -11.15
CA TYR A 145 7.57 1.99 -12.19
C TYR A 145 6.40 1.04 -12.08
N ARG A 146 5.18 1.57 -12.11
CA ARG A 146 3.95 0.80 -12.12
C ARG A 146 3.08 1.24 -13.28
N THR A 147 2.67 0.28 -14.10
CA THR A 147 1.77 0.56 -15.21
C THR A 147 0.36 0.81 -14.70
N THR A 148 -0.24 1.90 -15.17
CA THR A 148 -1.62 2.28 -14.83
C THR A 148 -2.43 2.49 -16.10
N ASN A 149 -3.74 2.50 -15.95
CA ASN A 149 -4.70 2.93 -16.97
C ASN A 149 -5.81 3.68 -16.21
N PRO A 150 -6.35 4.84 -16.64
CA PRO A 150 -6.03 5.61 -17.85
C PRO A 150 -4.75 6.47 -17.75
N PHE A 151 -4.08 6.46 -16.60
CA PHE A 151 -2.85 7.25 -16.40
C PHE A 151 -1.63 6.61 -17.06
N ASN A 152 -0.67 7.41 -17.54
CA ASN A 152 0.50 6.95 -18.28
C ASN A 152 1.64 6.40 -17.39
N GLY A 153 1.28 5.51 -16.45
CA GLY A 153 2.20 4.93 -15.48
C GLY A 153 2.54 5.85 -14.31
N VAL A 154 3.02 5.25 -13.23
CA VAL A 154 3.47 5.92 -12.02
C VAL A 154 4.94 5.60 -11.79
N HIS A 155 5.75 6.65 -11.73
CA HIS A 155 7.16 6.58 -11.33
C HIS A 155 7.29 7.01 -9.87
N ALA A 156 7.97 6.22 -9.05
CA ALA A 156 8.27 6.58 -7.68
C ALA A 156 9.78 6.47 -7.44
N ILE A 157 10.34 7.51 -6.84
CA ILE A 157 11.75 7.60 -6.45
C ILE A 157 11.79 7.71 -4.93
N GLY A 158 12.60 6.88 -4.30
CA GLY A 158 12.81 6.85 -2.86
C GLY A 158 14.30 6.89 -2.53
N VAL A 159 14.60 7.43 -1.36
CA VAL A 159 15.95 7.41 -0.78
C VAL A 159 15.77 6.93 0.65
N HIS A 160 16.58 5.96 1.06
CA HIS A 160 16.61 5.48 2.44
C HIS A 160 18.03 5.40 2.96
N VAL A 161 18.17 5.51 4.28
CA VAL A 161 19.44 5.38 4.99
C VAL A 161 19.26 4.32 6.05
N LEU A 162 20.16 3.34 6.03
CA LEU A 162 20.29 2.30 7.04
C LEU A 162 21.51 2.67 7.88
N LEU A 163 21.29 2.82 9.18
CA LEU A 163 22.30 3.18 10.18
C LEU A 163 22.73 1.93 10.95
#